data_AF-A0A1A9HZ63-F1
#
_entry.id   AF-A0A1A9HZ63-F1
#
_cell.length_a   1.000
_cell.length_b   1.000
_cell.length_c   1.000
_cell.angle_alpha   90.00
_cell.angle_beta   90.00
_cell.angle_gamma   90.00
#
_symmetry.space_group_name_H-M   'P 1'
#
loop_
_entity.id
_entity.type
_entity.pdbx_description
1 polymer ?
#
loop_
_entity_poly.entity_id
_entity_poly.type
_entity_poly.pdbx_seq_one_letter_code
_entity_poly.pdbx_strand_id
1 'polypeptide(L)'
;MNKMKKAVNNIRKTIPQRYNKKGQHECFTTLKKIAREQWSKGPQTMKQVSVATGIVRDHLCRFTSEWRRERTMYVHHVGVCPVTGTGGVMFLALCHKNSLVALKILLKQGGKPNA
;
A
#
# COMPACT_ATOMS: atom_id res chain seq x y z
N MET A 1 11.27 -10.45 -34.24
CA MET A 1 10.90 -9.59 -33.08
C MET A 1 9.96 -10.38 -32.17
N ASN A 2 10.43 -10.71 -30.96
CA ASN A 2 10.00 -11.90 -30.21
C ASN A 2 8.57 -11.79 -29.64
N LYS A 3 7.71 -12.81 -29.84
CA LYS A 3 6.32 -12.90 -29.32
C LYS A 3 6.24 -12.57 -27.82
N MET A 4 7.28 -12.95 -27.08
CA MET A 4 7.45 -12.68 -25.65
C MET A 4 7.50 -11.17 -25.31
N LYS A 5 8.19 -10.36 -26.13
CA LYS A 5 8.24 -8.89 -25.95
C LYS A 5 6.86 -8.28 -26.19
N LYS A 6 6.08 -8.79 -27.14
CA LYS A 6 4.73 -8.31 -27.46
C LYS A 6 3.74 -8.63 -26.33
N ALA A 7 3.83 -9.83 -25.74
CA ALA A 7 3.04 -10.24 -24.59
C ALA A 7 3.34 -9.38 -23.35
N VAL A 8 4.63 -9.14 -23.04
CA VAL A 8 5.05 -8.25 -21.95
C VAL A 8 4.52 -6.82 -22.16
N ASN A 9 4.52 -6.33 -23.40
CA ASN A 9 4.01 -4.99 -23.71
C ASN A 9 2.49 -4.90 -23.57
N ASN A 10 1.75 -5.96 -23.90
CA ASN A 10 0.30 -6.03 -23.68
C ASN A 10 -0.05 -6.13 -22.18
N ILE A 11 0.71 -6.90 -21.40
CA ILE A 11 0.54 -6.98 -19.94
C ILE A 11 0.81 -5.62 -19.28
N ARG A 12 1.82 -4.87 -19.75
CA ARG A 12 2.08 -3.51 -19.25
C ARG A 12 0.94 -2.53 -19.55
N LYS A 13 0.20 -2.71 -20.65
CA LYS A 13 -0.95 -1.88 -21.04
C LYS A 13 -2.22 -2.19 -20.23
N THR A 14 -2.33 -3.37 -19.64
CA THR A 14 -3.52 -3.79 -18.86
C THR A 14 -3.40 -3.50 -17.36
N ILE A 15 -2.23 -3.09 -16.86
CA ILE A 15 -2.10 -2.62 -15.48
C ILE A 15 -2.75 -1.23 -15.41
N PRO A 16 -3.76 -1.00 -14.55
CA PRO A 16 -4.38 0.31 -14.45
C PRO A 16 -3.37 1.28 -13.85
N GLN A 17 -2.95 2.23 -14.68
CA GLN A 17 -1.90 3.20 -14.39
C GLN A 17 -2.51 4.53 -13.99
N ARG A 18 -1.95 5.17 -12.96
CA ARG A 18 -2.27 6.57 -12.64
C ARG A 18 -1.48 7.44 -13.60
N TYR A 19 -2.19 8.19 -14.44
CA TYR A 19 -1.60 9.14 -15.36
C TYR A 19 -1.59 10.52 -14.70
N ASN A 20 -0.47 11.24 -14.81
CA ASN A 20 -0.43 12.63 -14.37
C ASN A 20 -1.32 13.52 -15.28
N LYS A 21 -1.50 14.79 -14.93
CA LYS A 21 -2.26 15.78 -15.73
C LYS A 21 -1.74 15.95 -17.19
N LYS A 22 -0.56 15.42 -17.50
CA LYS A 22 0.07 15.44 -18.84
C LYS A 22 -0.03 14.10 -19.57
N GLY A 23 -0.82 13.15 -19.08
CA GLY A 23 -0.99 11.82 -19.68
C GLY A 23 0.24 10.91 -19.57
N GLN A 24 1.23 11.25 -18.74
CA GLN A 24 2.41 10.43 -18.53
C GLN A 24 2.21 9.48 -17.36
N HIS A 25 2.80 8.29 -17.45
CA HIS A 25 2.79 7.35 -16.34
C HIS A 25 3.50 7.95 -15.13
N GLU A 26 2.79 8.07 -14.02
CA GLU A 26 3.38 8.56 -12.78
C GLU A 26 4.39 7.51 -12.27
N CYS A 27 5.62 7.94 -11.99
CA CYS A 27 6.67 6.98 -11.65
C CYS A 27 6.35 6.25 -10.34
N PHE A 28 6.71 4.97 -10.28
CA PHE A 28 6.38 4.07 -9.17
C PHE A 28 6.85 4.61 -7.81
N THR A 29 8.00 5.29 -7.79
CA THR A 29 8.56 5.95 -6.59
C THR A 29 7.72 7.12 -6.11
N THR A 30 7.15 7.93 -7.02
CA THR A 30 6.23 9.02 -6.68
C THR A 30 4.92 8.47 -6.12
N LEU A 31 4.34 7.45 -6.75
CA LEU A 31 3.13 6.79 -6.23
C LEU A 31 3.36 6.24 -4.82
N LYS A 32 4.51 5.61 -4.59
CA LYS A 32 4.90 5.07 -3.28
C LYS A 32 5.03 6.18 -2.22
N LYS A 33 5.59 7.36 -2.58
CA LYS A 33 5.65 8.53 -1.68
C LYS A 33 4.26 9.07 -1.34
N ILE A 34 3.42 9.29 -2.35
CA ILE A 34 2.04 9.80 -2.16
C ILE A 34 1.24 8.86 -1.25
N ALA A 35 1.34 7.55 -1.48
CA ALA A 35 0.67 6.57 -0.64
C ALA A 35 1.19 6.65 0.81
N ARG A 36 2.51 6.78 1.00
CA ARG A 36 3.13 6.89 2.33
C ARG A 36 2.68 8.15 3.08
N GLU A 37 2.67 9.29 2.40
CA GLU A 37 2.18 10.56 2.95
C GLU A 37 0.70 10.50 3.33
N GLN A 38 -0.11 9.74 2.58
CA GLN A 38 -1.51 9.54 2.94
C GLN A 38 -1.64 8.71 4.23
N TRP A 39 -0.86 7.64 4.38
CA TRP A 39 -0.86 6.84 5.63
C TRP A 39 -0.18 7.53 6.81
N SER A 40 0.67 8.55 6.61
CA SER A 40 1.23 9.32 7.72
C SER A 40 0.21 10.22 8.41
N LYS A 41 -0.97 10.44 7.79
CA LYS A 41 -2.08 11.18 8.41
C LYS A 41 -2.83 10.35 9.46
N GLY A 42 -2.67 9.03 9.45
CA GLY A 42 -3.28 8.13 10.44
C GLY A 42 -3.65 6.75 9.86
N PRO A 43 -4.19 5.85 10.70
CA PRO A 43 -4.58 4.52 10.28
C PRO A 43 -5.70 4.56 9.24
N GLN A 44 -5.48 3.91 8.09
CA GLN A 44 -6.44 3.90 6.99
C GLN A 44 -6.45 2.54 6.29
N THR A 45 -7.62 2.17 5.75
CA THR A 45 -7.75 1.00 4.87
C THR A 45 -7.13 1.28 3.50
N MET A 46 -6.69 0.23 2.79
CA MET A 46 -6.22 0.38 1.40
C MET A 46 -7.27 1.01 0.49
N LYS A 47 -8.57 0.78 0.75
CA LYS A 47 -9.65 1.39 -0.04
C LYS A 47 -9.75 2.90 0.19
N GLN A 48 -9.63 3.37 1.43
CA GLN A 48 -9.56 4.80 1.73
C GLN A 48 -8.38 5.46 1.03
N VAL A 49 -7.18 4.86 1.10
CA VAL A 49 -6.00 5.40 0.40
C VAL A 49 -6.19 5.40 -1.10
N SER A 50 -6.77 4.35 -1.67
CA SER A 50 -7.06 4.27 -3.10
C SER A 50 -8.00 5.37 -3.56
N VAL A 51 -9.07 5.65 -2.81
CA VAL A 51 -10.00 6.75 -3.11
C VAL A 51 -9.33 8.11 -2.94
N ALA A 52 -8.61 8.32 -1.84
CA ALA A 52 -7.99 9.62 -1.53
C ALA A 52 -6.85 9.97 -2.50
N THR A 53 -6.08 8.99 -2.93
CA THR A 53 -4.91 9.21 -3.79
C THR A 53 -5.18 8.85 -5.25
N GLY A 54 -6.24 8.12 -5.59
CA GLY A 54 -6.44 7.58 -6.94
C GLY A 54 -5.42 6.49 -7.33
N ILE A 55 -4.65 5.98 -6.37
CA ILE A 55 -3.72 4.86 -6.61
C ILE A 55 -4.53 3.56 -6.60
N VAL A 56 -4.27 2.72 -7.60
CA VAL A 56 -4.92 1.42 -7.74
C VAL A 56 -4.50 0.46 -6.64
N ARG A 57 -5.42 -0.44 -6.26
CA ARG A 57 -5.22 -1.35 -5.14
C ARG A 57 -3.99 -2.24 -5.30
N ASP A 58 -3.66 -2.66 -6.52
CA ASP A 58 -2.49 -3.51 -6.80
C ASP A 58 -1.16 -2.84 -6.41
N HIS A 59 -1.01 -1.55 -6.69
CA HIS A 59 0.15 -0.78 -6.26
C HIS A 59 0.19 -0.66 -4.74
N LEU A 60 -0.95 -0.38 -4.11
CA LEU A 60 -1.05 -0.32 -2.65
C LEU A 60 -0.70 -1.66 -1.99
N CYS A 61 -1.16 -2.79 -2.54
CA CYS A 61 -0.79 -4.12 -2.06
C CYS A 61 0.73 -4.35 -2.13
N ARG A 62 1.38 -3.94 -3.22
CA ARG A 62 2.85 -4.03 -3.34
C ARG A 62 3.57 -3.16 -2.31
N PHE A 63 3.17 -1.89 -2.17
CA PHE A 63 3.79 -0.97 -1.21
C PHE A 63 3.62 -1.45 0.23
N THR A 64 2.41 -1.87 0.60
CA THR A 64 2.10 -2.35 1.95
C THR A 64 2.84 -3.63 2.28
N SER A 65 2.94 -4.58 1.33
CA SER A 65 3.75 -5.79 1.51
C SER A 65 5.23 -5.47 1.78
N GLU A 66 5.80 -4.57 0.99
CA GLU A 66 7.19 -4.12 1.15
C GLU A 66 7.41 -3.44 2.51
N TRP A 67 6.53 -2.50 2.89
CA TRP A 67 6.63 -1.80 4.18
C TRP A 67 6.38 -2.71 5.38
N ARG A 68 5.52 -3.72 5.26
CA ARG A 68 5.35 -4.73 6.32
C ARG A 68 6.61 -5.59 6.47
N ARG A 69 7.25 -5.98 5.35
CA ARG A 69 8.54 -6.69 5.37
C ARG A 69 9.64 -5.85 6.00
N GLU A 70 9.68 -4.56 5.70
CA GLU A 70 10.60 -3.58 6.31
C GLU A 70 10.22 -3.21 7.75
N ARG A 71 9.10 -3.73 8.27
CA ARG A 71 8.54 -3.38 9.58
C ARG A 71 8.27 -1.87 9.75
N THR A 72 7.97 -1.17 8.66
CA THR A 72 7.61 0.25 8.65
C THR A 72 6.11 0.48 8.58
N MET A 73 5.31 -0.58 8.45
CA MET A 73 3.85 -0.55 8.48
C MET A 73 3.29 -1.76 9.22
N TYR A 74 2.18 -1.59 9.95
CA TYR A 74 1.49 -2.64 10.69
C TYR A 74 -0.03 -2.53 10.55
N VAL A 75 -0.72 -3.62 10.88
CA VAL A 75 -2.19 -3.61 11.05
C VAL A 75 -2.50 -2.99 12.40
N HIS A 76 -3.11 -1.82 12.40
CA HIS A 76 -3.49 -1.11 13.61
C HIS A 76 -4.72 -1.76 14.27
N HIS A 77 -5.76 -2.02 13.48
CA HIS A 77 -6.97 -2.69 13.94
C HIS A 77 -7.74 -3.27 12.76
N VAL A 78 -8.73 -4.11 13.05
CA VAL A 78 -9.73 -4.60 12.09
C VAL A 78 -11.07 -3.96 12.43
N GLY A 79 -11.78 -3.46 11.44
CA GLY A 79 -13.04 -2.74 11.67
C GLY A 79 -13.90 -2.63 10.42
N VAL A 80 -14.83 -1.68 10.44
CA VAL A 80 -15.71 -1.39 9.31
C VAL A 80 -15.06 -0.35 8.41
N CYS A 81 -14.95 -0.64 7.12
CA CYS A 81 -14.43 0.32 6.16
C CYS A 81 -15.42 1.48 5.96
N PRO A 82 -15.04 2.74 6.20
CA PRO A 82 -15.97 3.87 6.08
C PRO A 82 -16.34 4.20 4.63
N VAL A 83 -15.63 3.65 3.64
CA VAL A 83 -15.92 3.87 2.21
C VAL A 83 -16.96 2.86 1.70
N THR A 84 -16.90 1.61 2.14
CA THR A 84 -17.74 0.52 1.59
C THR A 84 -18.76 -0.02 2.59
N GLY A 85 -18.69 0.37 3.87
CA GLY A 85 -19.50 -0.20 4.95
C GLY A 85 -19.17 -1.65 5.29
N THR A 86 -18.15 -2.25 4.67
CA THR A 86 -17.79 -3.65 4.87
C THR A 86 -17.03 -3.85 6.17
N GLY A 87 -17.47 -4.79 7.01
CA GLY A 87 -16.76 -5.22 8.21
C GLY A 87 -15.53 -6.09 7.93
N GLY A 88 -14.70 -6.33 8.95
CA GLY A 88 -13.54 -7.21 8.83
C GLY A 88 -12.36 -6.64 8.04
N VAL A 89 -12.31 -5.32 7.82
CA VAL A 89 -11.28 -4.69 7.00
C VAL A 89 -10.12 -4.21 7.88
N MET A 90 -8.89 -4.49 7.44
CA MET A 90 -7.69 -4.06 8.12
C MET A 90 -7.40 -2.57 7.90
N PHE A 91 -7.16 -1.85 8.99
CA PHE A 91 -6.61 -0.51 9.00
C PHE A 91 -5.09 -0.59 9.17
N LEU A 92 -4.37 0.00 8.23
CA LEU A 92 -2.90 0.00 8.22
C LEU A 92 -2.38 1.34 8.72
N ALA A 93 -1.30 1.31 9.48
CA ALA A 93 -0.62 2.49 9.99
C ALA A 93 0.89 2.36 9.82
N LEU A 94 1.56 3.49 9.61
CA LEU A 94 3.02 3.54 9.57
C LEU A 94 3.59 3.44 11.00
N CYS A 95 4.72 2.76 11.14
CA CYS A 95 5.51 2.79 12.37
C CYS A 95 6.14 4.17 12.54
N HIS A 96 5.66 4.96 13.49
CA HIS A 96 6.39 6.15 13.95
C HIS A 96 7.52 5.72 14.89
N LYS A 97 8.76 6.06 14.55
CA LYS A 97 9.96 5.72 15.34
C LYS A 97 9.91 6.20 16.79
N ASN A 98 9.07 7.19 17.11
CA ASN A 98 8.94 7.78 18.44
C ASN A 98 7.68 7.33 19.21
N SER A 99 6.89 6.40 18.68
CA SER A 99 5.71 5.91 19.40
C SER A 99 6.05 4.63 20.17
N LEU A 100 5.94 4.69 21.51
CA LEU A 100 6.04 3.51 22.39
C LEU A 100 5.06 2.38 21.98
N VAL A 101 3.94 2.76 21.36
CA VAL A 101 2.95 1.82 20.79
C VAL A 101 3.52 1.08 19.58
N ALA A 102 4.22 1.80 18.69
CA ALA A 102 4.89 1.19 17.54
C ALA A 102 6.00 0.23 18.00
N LEU A 103 6.78 0.58 19.03
CA LEU A 103 7.80 -0.31 19.59
C LEU A 103 7.18 -1.59 20.17
N LYS A 104 6.10 -1.49 20.96
CA LYS A 104 5.39 -2.67 21.52
C LYS A 104 4.81 -3.58 20.44
N ILE A 105 4.28 -3.01 19.35
CA ILE A 105 3.74 -3.80 18.23
C ILE A 105 4.87 -4.47 17.44
N LEU A 106 5.97 -3.75 17.17
CA LEU A 106 7.14 -4.30 16.49
C LEU A 106 7.76 -5.48 17.26
N LEU A 107 7.85 -5.36 18.59
CA LEU A 107 8.33 -6.44 19.45
C LEU A 107 7.37 -7.63 19.48
N LYS A 108 6.04 -7.40 19.45
CA LYS A 108 5.03 -8.48 19.36
C LYS A 108 5.00 -9.19 18.01
N GLN A 109 5.32 -8.51 16.91
CA GLN A 109 5.37 -9.13 15.57
C GLN A 109 6.70 -9.86 15.29
N GLY A 110 7.60 -9.97 16.27
CA GLY A 110 8.83 -10.78 16.20
C GLY A 110 8.63 -12.29 16.31
N GLY A 111 7.43 -12.82 16.02
CA GLY A 111 7.20 -14.26 15.89
C GLY A 111 7.97 -14.82 14.70
N LYS A 112 8.74 -15.88 14.93
CA LYS A 112 9.67 -16.54 13.99
C LYS A 112 9.14 -16.61 12.56
N PRO A 113 10.00 -16.42 11.53
CA PRO A 113 9.65 -16.84 10.18
C PRO A 113 9.35 -18.35 10.24
N ASN A 114 8.23 -18.76 9.65
CA ASN A 114 7.96 -20.18 9.44
C ASN A 114 9.16 -20.77 8.69
N ALA A 115 9.80 -21.74 9.34
CA ALA A 115 10.77 -22.64 8.74
C ALA A 115 10.08 -23.52 7.69
#